data_AF-A0A645G5W5-F1
#
_entry.id   AF-A0A645G5W5-F1
#
_cell.length_a   1.000
_cell.length_b   1.000
_cell.length_c   1.000
_cell.angle_alpha   90.00
_cell.angle_beta   90.00
_cell.angle_gamma   90.00
#
_symmetry.space_group_name_H-M   'P 1'
#
loop_
_entity.id
_entity.type
_entity.pdbx_description
1 polymer ?
#
loop_
_entity_poly.entity_id
_entity_poly.type
_entity_poly.pdbx_seq_one_letter_code
_entity_poly.pdbx_strand_id
1 'polypeptide(L)'
;MNQSNNTVIYASKTTNATINIKNSVFHFGSTGFKFIDHTTSSVINIENSYFFKGQTPLYNNSEVSGNMGMIEYPGTPSDLFVSPDVNPVNTGTSFKIKDASMTNKNIGDLRWK
;
A
#
# COMPACT_ATOMS: atom_id res chain seq x y z
N MET A 1 -3.99 11.95 -27.07
CA MET A 1 -4.37 10.81 -26.21
C MET A 1 -3.12 10.34 -25.49
N ASN A 2 -3.02 10.57 -24.18
CA ASN A 2 -2.11 9.87 -23.28
C ASN A 2 -2.72 10.02 -21.88
N GLN A 3 -3.77 9.24 -21.62
CA GLN A 3 -4.27 9.10 -20.26
C GLN A 3 -3.23 8.31 -19.49
N SER A 4 -2.66 9.00 -18.51
CA SER A 4 -1.69 8.51 -17.54
C SER A 4 -2.06 7.11 -17.04
N ASN A 5 -1.26 6.12 -17.43
CA ASN A 5 -1.26 4.78 -16.86
C ASN A 5 -0.73 4.86 -15.42
N ASN A 6 -1.49 5.49 -14.53
CA ASN A 6 -1.20 5.40 -13.10
C ASN A 6 -1.55 3.97 -12.70
N THR A 7 -0.54 3.19 -12.30
CA THR A 7 -0.70 1.81 -11.84
C THR A 7 -1.71 1.77 -10.69
N VAL A 8 -2.85 1.11 -10.92
CA VAL A 8 -3.85 0.83 -9.88
C VAL A 8 -3.54 -0.52 -9.26
N ILE A 9 -3.43 -0.58 -7.93
CA ILE A 9 -3.18 -1.84 -7.21
C ILE A 9 -4.48 -2.60 -6.99
N TYR A 10 -5.58 -1.90 -6.66
CA TYR A 10 -6.90 -2.49 -6.50
C TYR A 10 -7.95 -1.74 -7.31
N ALA A 11 -8.65 -2.44 -8.20
CA ALA A 11 -9.75 -1.89 -8.97
C ALA A 11 -11.01 -2.73 -8.76
N SER A 12 -12.11 -2.10 -8.36
CA SER A 12 -13.43 -2.71 -8.38
C SER A 12 -14.39 -1.90 -9.22
N LYS A 13 -15.02 -2.56 -10.20
CA LYS A 13 -16.09 -1.98 -11.01
C LYS A 13 -17.49 -2.26 -10.44
N THR A 14 -17.58 -2.96 -9.31
CA THR A 14 -18.86 -3.34 -8.73
C THR A 14 -19.29 -2.30 -7.70
N THR A 15 -20.57 -1.94 -7.74
CA THR A 15 -21.17 -0.94 -6.85
C THR A 15 -21.19 -1.39 -5.39
N ASN A 16 -21.03 -2.68 -5.09
CA ASN A 16 -21.16 -3.21 -3.72
C ASN A 16 -19.87 -3.90 -3.24
N ALA A 17 -18.71 -3.51 -3.77
CA ALA A 17 -17.46 -4.08 -3.31
C ALA A 17 -17.10 -3.60 -1.90
N THR A 18 -16.61 -4.55 -1.08
CA THR A 18 -15.93 -4.25 0.17
C THR A 18 -14.45 -4.56 0.01
N ILE A 19 -13.60 -3.56 0.17
CA ILE A 19 -12.14 -3.70 0.12
C ILE A 19 -11.60 -3.54 1.55
N ASN A 20 -10.94 -4.57 2.06
CA ASN A 20 -10.32 -4.56 3.38
C ASN A 20 -8.80 -4.66 3.24
N ILE A 21 -8.07 -3.65 3.73
CA ILE A 21 -6.61 -3.62 3.75
C ILE A 21 -6.17 -3.44 5.19
N LYS A 22 -5.39 -4.39 5.69
CA LYS A 22 -4.97 -4.42 7.09
C LYS A 22 -3.49 -4.74 7.20
N ASN A 23 -2.82 -4.14 8.19
CA ASN A 23 -1.44 -4.48 8.59
C ASN A 23 -0.45 -4.58 7.41
N SER A 24 -0.57 -3.65 6.47
CA SER A 24 0.16 -3.69 5.20
C SER A 24 1.05 -2.46 5.04
N VAL A 25 2.22 -2.61 4.40
CA VAL A 25 3.05 -1.47 3.98
C VAL A 25 3.14 -1.49 2.47
N PHE A 26 2.95 -0.33 1.84
CA PHE A 26 3.00 -0.18 0.40
C PHE A 26 4.14 0.76 0.00
N HIS A 27 4.91 0.33 -1.01
CA HIS A 27 5.92 1.14 -1.67
C HIS A 27 5.48 1.40 -3.11
N PHE A 28 5.38 2.67 -3.46
CA PHE A 28 4.95 3.13 -4.77
C PHE A 28 6.15 3.72 -5.50
N GLY A 29 6.48 3.21 -6.68
CA GLY A 29 7.70 3.62 -7.41
C GLY A 29 7.72 5.07 -7.92
N SER A 30 6.68 5.87 -7.67
CA SER A 30 6.57 7.28 -8.11
C SER A 30 5.50 8.05 -7.30
N THR A 31 5.37 9.36 -7.53
CA THR A 31 4.32 10.21 -6.94
C THR A 31 3.02 10.17 -7.76
N GLY A 32 1.87 10.43 -7.12
CA GLY A 32 0.57 10.54 -7.82
C GLY A 32 -0.06 9.22 -8.25
N PHE A 33 0.37 8.10 -7.66
CA PHE A 33 -0.20 6.78 -7.91
C PHE A 33 -1.63 6.69 -7.38
N LYS A 34 -2.45 5.94 -8.12
CA LYS A 34 -3.84 5.65 -7.74
C LYS A 34 -3.85 4.30 -7.06
N PHE A 35 -4.06 4.26 -5.75
CA PHE A 35 -3.93 3.00 -5.01
C PHE A 35 -5.19 2.14 -5.15
N ILE A 36 -6.36 2.74 -4.91
CA ILE A 36 -7.66 2.09 -5.07
C ILE A 36 -8.53 2.85 -6.08
N ASP A 37 -9.09 2.12 -7.03
CA ASP A 37 -10.11 2.58 -7.97
C ASP A 37 -11.44 1.89 -7.66
N HIS A 38 -12.46 2.68 -7.34
CA HIS A 38 -13.77 2.17 -6.92
C HIS A 38 -14.90 3.15 -7.21
N THR A 39 -16.12 2.61 -7.34
CA THR A 39 -17.36 3.41 -7.41
C THR A 39 -17.79 3.91 -6.02
N THR A 40 -18.58 4.98 -5.97
CA THR A 40 -19.00 5.69 -4.73
C THR A 40 -19.68 4.82 -3.68
N SER A 41 -20.29 3.71 -4.08
CA SER A 41 -21.01 2.79 -3.20
C SER A 41 -20.15 1.64 -2.63
N SER A 42 -18.85 1.59 -2.95
CA SER A 42 -17.93 0.61 -2.36
C SER A 42 -17.54 0.98 -0.93
N VAL A 43 -17.41 -0.02 -0.06
CA VAL A 43 -16.91 0.14 1.31
C VAL A 43 -15.42 -0.12 1.33
N ILE A 44 -14.63 0.82 1.84
CA ILE A 44 -13.18 0.69 1.95
C ILE A 44 -12.78 0.81 3.41
N ASN A 45 -12.20 -0.27 3.94
CA ASN A 45 -11.69 -0.33 5.31
C ASN A 45 -10.17 -0.49 5.26
N ILE A 46 -9.47 0.52 5.77
CA ILE A 46 -8.02 0.52 5.86
C ILE A 46 -7.62 0.65 7.33
N GLU A 47 -6.84 -0.32 7.81
CA GLU A 47 -6.46 -0.43 9.22
C GLU A 47 -4.97 -0.70 9.33
N ASN A 48 -4.27 -0.02 10.23
CA ASN A 48 -2.84 -0.25 10.54
C ASN A 48 -1.96 -0.41 9.29
N SER A 49 -2.23 0.38 8.26
CA SER A 49 -1.57 0.27 6.97
C SER A 49 -0.78 1.54 6.65
N TYR A 50 0.37 1.36 6.02
CA TYR A 50 1.41 2.37 5.91
C TYR A 50 1.86 2.58 4.47
N PHE A 51 2.35 3.79 4.18
CA PHE A 51 3.01 4.15 2.92
C PHE A 51 4.31 4.89 3.21
N PHE A 52 5.29 4.86 2.30
CA PHE A 52 6.55 5.57 2.52
C PHE A 52 6.43 7.08 2.32
N LYS A 53 7.19 7.84 3.12
CA LYS A 53 7.23 9.30 3.04
C LYS A 53 7.49 9.81 1.63
N GLY A 54 6.75 10.85 1.25
CA GLY A 54 6.82 11.44 -0.09
C GLY A 54 6.04 10.67 -1.16
N GLN A 55 5.33 9.60 -0.78
CA GLN A 55 4.40 8.88 -1.63
C GLN A 55 2.99 9.20 -1.12
N THR A 56 2.11 9.77 -1.93
CA THR A 56 0.73 10.08 -1.48
C THR A 56 -0.25 9.11 -2.12
N PRO A 57 -0.81 8.14 -1.37
CA PRO A 57 -1.84 7.25 -1.88
C PRO A 57 -3.14 7.99 -2.10
N LEU A 58 -3.69 7.83 -3.30
CA LEU A 58 -4.93 8.48 -3.72
C LEU A 58 -5.97 7.44 -4.14
N TYR A 59 -7.23 7.74 -3.83
CA TYR A 59 -8.35 7.13 -4.53
C TYR A 59 -8.39 7.63 -5.98
N ASN A 60 -8.77 6.75 -6.91
CA ASN A 60 -9.14 7.16 -8.26
C ASN A 60 -10.63 7.53 -8.34
N ASN A 61 -11.14 8.28 -7.36
CA ASN A 61 -12.52 8.72 -7.31
C ASN A 61 -12.55 10.21 -6.94
N SER A 62 -13.08 11.05 -7.83
CA SER A 62 -13.10 12.51 -7.66
C SER A 62 -14.01 12.98 -6.52
N GLU A 63 -14.96 12.15 -6.09
CA GLU A 63 -15.90 12.48 -5.01
C GLU A 63 -15.37 12.07 -3.63
N VAL A 64 -14.32 11.25 -3.58
CA VAL A 64 -13.71 10.76 -2.34
C VAL A 64 -12.25 11.21 -2.29
N SER A 65 -12.03 12.44 -1.83
CA SER A 65 -10.69 13.00 -1.62
C SER A 65 -10.22 12.80 -0.18
N GLY A 66 -9.01 12.26 0.03
CA GLY A 66 -8.40 12.17 1.35
C GLY A 66 -7.24 11.17 1.38
N ASN A 67 -6.41 11.25 2.43
CA ASN A 67 -5.52 10.14 2.73
C ASN A 67 -6.40 8.92 3.04
N MET A 68 -6.03 7.75 2.56
CA MET A 68 -6.91 6.58 2.57
C MET A 68 -6.97 5.93 3.97
N GLY A 69 -6.92 6.73 5.06
CA GLY A 69 -6.71 6.25 6.42
C GLY A 69 -5.35 5.55 6.63
N MET A 70 -4.43 5.69 5.68
CA MET A 70 -3.07 5.13 5.78
C MET A 70 -2.14 6.09 6.52
N ILE A 71 -1.14 5.52 7.19
CA ILE A 71 -0.16 6.24 8.00
C ILE A 71 1.14 6.41 7.21
N GLU A 72 1.70 7.62 7.18
CA GLU A 72 3.02 7.84 6.58
C GLU A 72 4.11 7.19 7.44
N TYR A 73 4.95 6.37 6.82
CA TYR A 73 6.18 5.86 7.39
C TYR A 73 7.34 6.80 7.03
N PRO A 74 8.05 7.38 8.02
CA PRO A 74 8.99 8.48 7.78
C PRO A 74 10.31 8.09 7.09
N GLY A 75 10.57 6.79 6.91
CA GLY A 75 11.80 6.26 6.32
C GLY A 75 11.66 5.85 4.85
N THR A 76 12.65 5.10 4.38
CA THR A 76 12.76 4.51 3.04
C THR A 76 12.52 2.99 3.10
N PRO A 77 12.29 2.31 1.95
CA PRO A 77 12.17 0.86 1.93
C PRO A 77 13.36 0.13 2.58
N SER A 78 14.58 0.64 2.45
CA SER A 78 15.78 0.08 3.07
C SER A 78 15.83 0.24 4.59
N ASP A 79 15.07 1.16 5.17
CA ASP A 79 14.97 1.34 6.63
C ASP A 79 14.01 0.31 7.23
N LEU A 80 12.90 0.04 6.52
CA LEU A 80 11.86 -0.86 7.00
C LEU A 80 12.18 -2.33 6.72
N PHE A 81 12.66 -2.63 5.52
CA PHE A 81 12.79 -3.98 5.01
C PHE A 81 14.24 -4.46 5.02
N VAL A 82 14.43 -5.72 5.39
CA VAL A 82 15.58 -6.53 4.98
C VAL A 82 15.06 -7.48 3.92
N SER A 83 15.60 -7.36 2.71
CA SER A 83 15.38 -8.39 1.70
C SER A 83 16.05 -9.68 2.19
N PRO A 84 15.37 -10.83 2.19
CA PRO A 84 16.04 -12.10 2.42
C PRO A 84 16.98 -12.47 1.26
N ASP A 85 16.98 -11.69 0.16
CA ASP A 85 17.76 -11.99 -1.04
C ASP A 85 18.33 -10.71 -1.70
N VAL A 86 19.46 -10.82 -2.41
CA VAL A 86 20.14 -9.67 -3.05
C VAL A 86 19.32 -9.13 -4.25
N ASN A 87 18.34 -9.90 -4.73
CA ASN A 87 17.49 -9.57 -5.87
C ASN A 87 15.98 -9.52 -5.48
N PRO A 88 15.38 -8.31 -5.37
CA PRO A 88 14.00 -8.13 -4.94
C PRO A 88 12.93 -8.56 -5.97
N VAL A 89 13.30 -8.94 -7.20
CA VAL A 89 12.36 -9.42 -8.24
C VAL A 89 12.29 -10.95 -8.36
N ASN A 90 13.05 -11.69 -7.55
CA ASN A 90 12.99 -13.15 -7.55
C ASN A 90 11.64 -13.61 -6.96
N THR A 91 10.88 -14.40 -7.71
CA THR A 91 9.54 -14.84 -7.32
C THR A 91 9.63 -15.75 -6.08
N GLY A 92 9.29 -15.21 -4.91
CA GLY A 92 9.42 -15.90 -3.62
C GLY A 92 9.95 -15.01 -2.49
N THR A 93 10.51 -13.85 -2.82
CA THR A 93 11.10 -12.92 -1.86
C THR A 93 10.03 -12.17 -1.08
N SER A 94 9.83 -12.52 0.19
CA SER A 94 9.03 -11.74 1.14
C SER A 94 9.98 -10.92 2.01
N PHE A 95 9.79 -9.61 2.08
CA PHE A 95 10.66 -8.75 2.88
C PHE A 95 10.42 -8.97 4.39
N LYS A 96 11.48 -9.15 5.17
CA LYS A 96 11.40 -9.15 6.63
C LYS A 96 11.41 -7.71 7.13
N ILE A 97 10.48 -7.36 8.01
CA ILE A 97 10.51 -6.06 8.71
C ILE A 97 11.65 -6.09 9.73
N LYS A 98 12.61 -5.15 9.63
CA LYS A 98 13.68 -4.97 10.63
C LYS A 98 13.46 -3.79 11.57
N ASP A 99 12.60 -2.84 11.20
CA ASP A 99 12.28 -1.71 12.06
C ASP A 99 11.44 -2.16 13.26
N ALA A 100 12.02 -2.09 14.46
CA ALA A 100 11.40 -2.51 15.71
C ALA A 100 10.08 -1.79 16.02
N SER A 101 9.90 -0.55 15.54
CA SER A 101 8.64 0.21 15.72
C SER A 101 7.48 -0.37 14.92
N MET A 102 7.77 -1.22 13.94
CA MET A 102 6.81 -1.84 13.02
C MET A 102 6.68 -3.35 13.27
N THR A 103 7.72 -4.01 13.78
CA THR A 103 7.72 -5.45 14.12
C THR A 103 6.55 -5.85 15.02
N ASN A 104 6.21 -5.03 16.01
CA ASN A 104 5.14 -5.35 16.97
C ASN A 104 3.71 -5.09 16.44
N LYS A 105 3.58 -4.58 15.22
CA LYS A 105 2.28 -4.18 14.64
C LYS A 105 1.63 -5.28 13.78
N ASN A 106 2.17 -6.50 13.79
CA ASN A 106 1.71 -7.63 12.96
C ASN A 106 1.68 -7.30 11.46
N ILE A 107 2.59 -6.45 11.00
CA ILE A 107 2.65 -6.00 9.61
C ILE A 107 3.44 -7.01 8.77
N GLY A 108 2.98 -7.25 7.54
CA GLY A 108 3.66 -8.13 6.60
C GLY A 108 3.36 -9.61 6.80
N ASP A 109 4.24 -10.47 6.29
CA ASP A 109 4.01 -11.92 6.26
C ASP A 109 4.27 -12.56 7.63
N LEU A 110 3.26 -13.29 8.14
CA LEU A 110 3.27 -13.97 9.43
C LEU A 110 4.39 -15.01 9.58
N ARG A 111 4.97 -15.50 8.48
CA ARG A 111 6.08 -16.45 8.49
C ARG A 111 7.38 -15.87 9.08
N TRP A 112 7.46 -14.55 9.25
CA TRP A 112 8.63 -13.85 9.81
C TRP A 112 8.51 -13.43 11.27
N LYS A 113 7.44 -13.88 11.96
CA LYS A 113 7.26 -13.67 13.40
C LYS A 113 8.29 -14.42 14.23
#